data_AF-Q9VLL9-F1
#
_entry.id   AF-Q9VLL9-F1
#
_cell.length_a   1.000
_cell.length_b   1.000
_cell.length_c   1.000
_cell.angle_alpha   90.00
_cell.angle_beta   90.00
_cell.angle_gamma   90.00
#
_symmetry.space_group_name_H-M   'P 1'
#
loop_
_entity.id
_entity.type
_entity.pdbx_description
1 polymer ?
#
loop_
_entity_poly.entity_id
_entity_poly.type
_entity_poly.pdbx_seq_one_letter_code
_entity_poly.pdbx_strand_id
1 'polypeptide(L)'
;MKAALVLLFLTLCVAIYADLDCNPDGNGEPDCVGRSGEISRDFWDPTHYWQCSSTGQAELVACEQNTGFDPKTGSCVDWSVWQWYPPCSEAST
;
A
#
# COMPACT_ATOMS: atom_id res chain seq x y z
N MET A 1 -32.92 -7.05 21.65
CA MET A 1 -32.51 -7.35 20.26
C MET A 1 -31.89 -6.15 19.51
N LYS A 2 -32.45 -4.93 19.56
CA LYS A 2 -31.89 -3.77 18.84
C LYS A 2 -30.46 -3.40 19.29
N ALA A 3 -30.21 -3.36 20.60
CA ALA A 3 -28.87 -3.04 21.14
C ALA A 3 -27.79 -4.05 20.71
N ALA A 4 -28.12 -5.34 20.65
CA ALA A 4 -27.19 -6.38 20.19
C ALA A 4 -26.82 -6.22 18.71
N LEU A 5 -27.79 -5.85 17.86
CA LEU A 5 -27.52 -5.55 16.45
C LEU A 5 -26.61 -4.33 16.29
N VAL A 6 -26.86 -3.24 17.04
CA VAL A 6 -26.03 -2.02 17.00
C VAL A 6 -24.59 -2.31 17.43
N LEU A 7 -24.39 -3.08 18.51
CA LEU A 7 -23.06 -3.48 18.96
C LEU A 7 -22.33 -4.33 17.91
N LEU A 8 -23.03 -5.25 17.24
CA LEU A 8 -22.45 -6.09 16.18
C LEU A 8 -22.02 -5.27 14.96
N PHE A 9 -22.82 -4.28 14.54
CA PHE A 9 -22.44 -3.37 13.45
C PHE A 9 -21.23 -2.49 13.82
N LEU A 10 -21.16 -1.98 15.05
CA LEU A 10 -20.02 -1.19 15.51
C LEU A 10 -18.73 -2.02 15.52
N THR A 11 -18.76 -3.25 16.05
CA THR A 11 -17.58 -4.12 16.04
C THR A 11 -17.15 -4.50 14.63
N LEU A 12 -18.11 -4.73 13.72
CA LEU A 12 -17.79 -5.02 12.32
C LEU A 12 -17.11 -3.81 11.66
N CYS A 13 -17.68 -2.60 11.83
CA CYS A 13 -17.11 -1.36 11.31
C CYS A 13 -15.68 -1.14 11.80
N VAL A 14 -15.41 -1.25 13.11
CA VAL A 14 -14.06 -1.04 13.66
C VAL A 14 -13.05 -2.02 13.06
N ALA A 15 -13.43 -3.27 12.80
CA ALA A 15 -12.53 -4.24 12.17
C ALA A 15 -12.14 -3.85 10.73
N ILE A 16 -13.04 -3.23 9.95
CA ILE A 16 -12.75 -2.85 8.55
C ILE A 16 -11.83 -1.61 8.47
N TYR A 17 -11.87 -0.72 9.46
CA TYR A 17 -11.06 0.50 9.43
C TYR A 17 -9.61 0.29 9.87
N ALA A 18 -9.30 -0.81 10.59
CA ALA A 18 -7.94 -1.06 11.09
C ALA A 18 -6.92 -1.30 9.97
N ASP A 19 -7.35 -1.89 8.84
CA ASP A 19 -6.46 -2.20 7.71
C ASP A 19 -6.22 -1.01 6.76
N LEU A 20 -6.90 0.13 6.96
CA LEU A 20 -6.72 1.33 6.14
C LEU A 20 -5.67 2.30 6.69
N ASP A 21 -5.11 2.03 7.87
CA ASP A 21 -4.14 2.95 8.47
C ASP A 21 -2.76 2.77 7.79
N CYS A 22 -2.38 3.77 7.00
CA CYS A 22 -1.07 3.79 6.36
C CYS A 22 -0.01 4.01 7.45
N ASN A 23 0.89 3.03 7.64
CA ASN A 23 2.02 3.16 8.57
C ASN A 23 3.21 3.85 7.87
N PRO A 24 3.50 5.15 8.15
CA PRO A 24 4.60 5.86 7.50
C PRO A 24 5.99 5.33 7.91
N ASP A 25 6.08 4.65 9.05
CA ASP A 25 7.32 4.04 9.54
C ASP A 25 7.51 2.60 9.01
N GLY A 26 6.53 2.07 8.29
CA GLY A 26 6.58 0.76 7.64
C GLY A 26 7.39 0.75 6.34
N ASN A 27 7.47 -0.42 5.70
CA ASN A 27 8.10 -0.63 4.40
C ASN A 27 7.13 -0.47 3.21
N GLY A 28 5.84 -0.21 3.46
CA GLY A 28 4.81 -0.09 2.41
C GLY A 28 4.32 -1.43 1.85
N GLU A 29 4.66 -2.56 2.48
CA GLU A 29 4.21 -3.89 2.09
C GLU A 29 2.69 -4.03 2.25
N PRO A 30 1.95 -4.39 1.18
CA PRO A 30 0.50 -4.49 1.21
C PRO A 30 0.05 -5.87 1.71
N ASP A 31 -1.16 -5.96 2.25
CA ASP A 31 -1.86 -7.25 2.31
C ASP A 31 -2.23 -7.69 0.89
N CYS A 32 -1.90 -8.92 0.54
CA CYS A 32 -2.08 -9.47 -0.79
C CYS A 32 -3.22 -10.50 -0.89
N VAL A 33 -3.95 -10.78 0.20
CA VAL A 33 -5.07 -11.74 0.17
C VAL A 33 -6.17 -11.27 -0.79
N GLY A 34 -6.34 -11.99 -1.90
CA GLY A 34 -7.34 -11.66 -2.93
C GLY A 34 -7.00 -10.45 -3.81
N ARG A 35 -5.76 -9.94 -3.73
CA ARG A 35 -5.30 -8.71 -4.40
C ARG A 35 -4.17 -8.97 -5.40
N SER A 36 -4.17 -10.13 -6.05
CA SER A 36 -3.14 -10.48 -7.02
C SER A 36 -3.00 -9.42 -8.12
N GLY A 37 -1.77 -9.02 -8.40
CA GLY A 37 -1.44 -7.96 -9.35
C GLY A 37 -1.49 -6.55 -8.78
N GLU A 38 -1.95 -6.36 -7.54
CA GLU A 38 -1.85 -5.08 -6.85
C GLU A 38 -0.37 -4.71 -6.66
N ILE A 39 -0.07 -3.43 -6.85
CA ILE A 39 1.28 -2.88 -6.73
C ILE A 39 1.23 -1.77 -5.68
N SER A 40 2.23 -1.75 -4.80
CA SER A 40 2.47 -0.64 -3.88
C SER A 40 3.94 -0.23 -3.89
N ARG A 41 4.22 0.98 -3.44
CA ARG A 41 5.58 1.50 -3.36
C ARG A 41 6.31 0.94 -2.13
N ASP A 42 7.58 0.57 -2.29
CA ASP A 42 8.49 0.42 -1.16
C ASP A 42 8.84 1.80 -0.57
N PHE A 43 8.62 1.96 0.73
CA PHE A 43 8.84 3.22 1.43
C PHE A 43 10.31 3.54 1.66
N TRP A 44 11.17 2.52 1.70
CA TRP A 44 12.58 2.66 2.05
C TRP A 44 13.48 2.73 0.83
N ASP A 45 13.11 2.04 -0.24
CA ASP A 45 13.90 1.99 -1.48
C ASP A 45 13.06 2.34 -2.71
N PRO A 46 13.27 3.53 -3.32
CA PRO A 46 12.57 3.90 -4.53
C PRO A 46 13.00 3.08 -5.77
N THR A 47 14.03 2.24 -5.69
CA THR A 47 14.41 1.32 -6.78
C THR A 47 13.63 0.02 -6.77
N HIS A 48 12.76 -0.18 -5.78
CA HIS A 48 11.90 -1.36 -5.66
C HIS A 48 10.43 -0.97 -5.46
N TYR A 49 9.55 -1.92 -5.74
CA TYR A 49 8.14 -1.84 -5.44
C TYR A 49 7.62 -3.21 -5.03
N TRP A 50 6.53 -3.23 -4.27
CA TRP A 50 5.83 -4.45 -3.90
C TRP A 50 4.82 -4.82 -4.98
N GLN A 51 4.74 -6.10 -5.31
CA GLN A 51 3.72 -6.65 -6.17
C GLN A 51 3.09 -7.88 -5.53
N CYS A 52 1.76 -7.90 -5.45
CA CYS A 52 1.03 -9.05 -4.95
C CYS A 52 1.02 -10.20 -5.95
N SER A 53 1.55 -11.34 -5.54
CA SER A 53 1.56 -12.57 -6.33
C SER A 53 0.20 -13.28 -6.28
N SER A 54 0.02 -14.28 -7.15
CA SER A 54 -1.20 -15.10 -7.16
C SER A 54 -1.38 -15.98 -5.91
N THR A 55 -0.32 -16.17 -5.12
CA THR A 55 -0.37 -16.92 -3.85
C THR A 55 -0.78 -16.05 -2.67
N GLY A 56 -1.01 -14.75 -2.89
CA GLY A 56 -1.36 -13.79 -1.84
C GLY A 56 -0.15 -13.33 -1.02
N GLN A 57 1.05 -13.34 -1.61
CA GLN A 57 2.28 -12.83 -1.00
C GLN A 57 2.74 -11.56 -1.70
N ALA A 58 3.31 -10.60 -0.97
CA ALA A 58 3.96 -9.44 -1.54
C ALA A 58 5.40 -9.81 -1.96
N GLU A 59 5.72 -9.58 -3.23
CA GLU A 59 7.05 -9.80 -3.79
C GLU A 59 7.71 -8.45 -4.05
N LEU A 60 8.98 -8.30 -3.66
CA LEU A 60 9.74 -7.09 -3.92
C LEU A 60 10.36 -7.16 -5.33
N VAL A 61 9.95 -6.25 -6.21
CA VAL A 61 10.36 -6.21 -7.61
C VAL A 61 11.29 -5.02 -7.83
N ALA A 62 12.46 -5.29 -8.43
CA ALA A 62 13.42 -4.25 -8.79
C ALA A 62 13.00 -3.51 -10.06
N CYS A 63 13.16 -2.19 -10.03
CA CYS A 63 13.13 -1.35 -11.21
C CYS A 63 14.35 -1.57 -12.11
N GLU A 64 14.25 -1.16 -13.37
CA GLU A 64 15.39 -1.14 -14.29
C GLU A 64 16.48 -0.16 -13.79
N GLN A 65 17.72 -0.39 -14.21
CA GLN A 65 18.83 0.46 -13.79
C GLN A 65 18.60 1.94 -14.17
N ASN A 66 18.92 2.87 -13.27
CA ASN A 66 18.72 4.31 -13.42
C ASN A 66 17.24 4.75 -13.50
N THR A 67 16.32 3.94 -12.99
CA THR A 67 14.91 4.31 -12.81
C THR A 67 14.50 4.19 -11.34
N GLY A 68 13.42 4.88 -10.97
CA GLY A 68 12.79 4.79 -9.66
C GLY A 68 11.28 4.58 -9.81
N PHE A 69 10.67 3.83 -8.89
CA PHE A 69 9.24 3.58 -8.89
C PHE A 69 8.45 4.84 -8.56
N ASP A 70 7.52 5.21 -9.44
CA ASP A 70 6.59 6.30 -9.24
C ASP A 70 5.19 5.75 -8.86
N PRO A 71 4.71 5.99 -7.62
CA PRO A 71 3.41 5.52 -7.18
C PRO A 71 2.22 6.19 -7.88
N LYS A 72 2.41 7.30 -8.62
CA LYS A 72 1.34 7.96 -9.38
C LYS A 72 1.07 7.28 -10.71
N THR A 73 2.11 6.77 -11.36
CA THR A 73 2.00 6.02 -12.62
C THR A 73 1.93 4.51 -12.40
N GLY A 74 2.35 4.02 -11.22
CA GLY A 74 2.43 2.59 -10.93
C GLY A 74 3.53 1.90 -11.75
N SER A 75 4.62 2.61 -12.03
CA SER A 75 5.68 2.16 -12.93
C SER A 75 7.03 2.77 -12.54
N CYS A 76 8.11 2.12 -12.98
CA CYS A 76 9.45 2.68 -12.87
C CYS A 76 9.66 3.74 -13.95
N VAL A 77 10.15 4.92 -13.56
CA VAL A 77 10.39 6.07 -14.44
C VAL A 77 11.83 6.54 -14.31
N ASP A 78 12.36 7.20 -15.34
CA ASP A 78 13.69 7.81 -15.30
C ASP A 78 13.83 8.77 -14.11
N TRP A 79 15.01 8.77 -13.46
CA TRP A 79 15.30 9.70 -12.36
C TRP A 79 15.15 11.18 -12.73
N SER A 80 15.24 11.52 -14.01
CA SER A 80 15.05 12.89 -14.51
C SER A 80 13.62 13.41 -14.34
N VAL A 81 12.63 12.51 -14.25
CA VAL A 81 11.21 12.83 -14.07
C VAL A 81 10.63 12.30 -12.75
N TRP A 82 11.33 11.39 -12.07
CA TRP A 82 10.90 10.83 -10.79
C TRP A 82 10.71 11.91 -9.73
N GLN A 83 9.69 11.73 -8.89
CA GLN A 83 9.37 12.63 -7.78
C GLN A 83 9.21 11.85 -6.48
N TRP A 84 9.71 12.43 -5.39
CA TRP A 84 9.46 11.87 -4.06
C TRP A 84 8.07 12.28 -3.57
N TYR A 85 7.32 11.30 -3.07
CA TYR A 85 6.05 11.51 -2.37
C TYR A 85 6.15 11.04 -0.92
N PRO A 86 5.44 11.66 0.03
CA PRO A 86 5.33 11.12 1.38
C PRO A 86 4.72 9.70 1.34
N PRO A 87 5.17 8.77 2.20
CA PRO A 87 4.67 7.39 2.22
C PRO A 87 3.15 7.30 2.41
N CYS A 88 2.62 8.15 3.28
CA CYS A 88 1.21 8.24 3.57
C CYS A 88 0.66 9.59 3.13
N SER A 89 -0.61 9.63 2.74
CA SER A 89 -1.31 10.89 2.61
C SER A 89 -1.43 11.53 3.98
N GLU A 90 -0.96 12.76 4.14
CA GLU A 90 -1.34 13.58 5.28
C GLU A 90 -2.87 13.55 5.37
N ALA A 91 -3.40 13.10 6.50
CA ALA A 91 -4.83 13.18 6.75
C ALA A 91 -5.23 14.64 6.53
N SER A 92 -6.05 14.89 5.51
CA SER A 92 -6.63 16.21 5.29
C SER A 92 -7.40 16.56 6.56
N THR A 93 -6.80 17.43 7.38
CA THR A 93 -7.49 18.13 8.47
C THR A 93 -8.62 18.95 7.89
#